data_AF-A0A8J4WCL3-F1
#
_entry.id   AF-A0A8J4WCL3-F1
#
_cell.length_a   1.000
_cell.length_b   1.000
_cell.length_c   1.000
_cell.angle_alpha   90.00
_cell.angle_beta   90.00
_cell.angle_gamma   90.00
#
_symmetry.space_group_name_H-M   'P 1'
#
loop_
_entity.id
_entity.type
_entity.pdbx_description
1 polymer ?
#
loop_
_entity_poly.entity_id
_entity_poly.type
_entity_poly.pdbx_seq_one_letter_code
_entity_poly.pdbx_strand_id
1 'polypeptide(L)'
;MIGSTVEDRAANLQAYYKAERQKRPAVLEKHTPSDSSQTDLSRFEPATSVRSMANRDTCADMFQELERYFRDLHQRLSVFECLPSSLSTSSSCWQVDHIRAVKGYERSSADQPVPLPRELRPTAVLHRTMAYLLASIADRLELDTSCSLWKPWYEFMLARTRAIREDVVQQRPCGPLFVGMMERIAQFHISGTARLMHQPSDSFDNRINSENSA
;
A
#
# COMPACT_ATOMS: atom_id res chain seq x y z
N MET A 1 32.32 10.27 10.67
CA MET A 1 31.59 9.54 9.63
C MET A 1 30.42 10.41 9.22
N ILE A 2 30.47 11.01 8.03
CA ILE A 2 29.37 11.83 7.50
C ILE A 2 28.28 10.83 7.11
N GLY A 3 27.14 10.86 7.81
CA GLY A 3 26.01 10.01 7.44
C GLY A 3 25.57 10.33 6.02
N SER A 4 25.31 9.31 5.20
CA SER A 4 24.77 9.50 3.85
C SER A 4 23.44 10.26 3.90
N THR A 5 23.26 11.23 3.01
CA THR A 5 22.03 12.02 2.90
C THR A 5 20.86 11.15 2.42
N VAL A 6 19.62 11.62 2.57
CA VAL A 6 18.43 10.92 2.04
C VAL A 6 18.53 10.75 0.52
N GLU A 7 19.07 11.74 -0.17
CA GLU A 7 19.33 11.72 -1.62
C GLU A 7 20.31 10.60 -1.99
N ASP A 8 21.44 10.49 -1.28
CA ASP A 8 22.43 9.44 -1.51
C ASP A 8 21.81 8.05 -1.31
N ARG A 9 20.98 7.89 -0.27
CA ARG A 9 20.30 6.61 0.02
C ARG A 9 19.29 6.25 -1.06
N ALA A 10 18.48 7.21 -1.50
CA ALA A 10 17.53 7.02 -2.59
C ALA A 10 18.24 6.60 -3.88
N ALA A 11 19.30 7.31 -4.26
CA ALA A 11 20.08 7.04 -5.47
C ALA A 11 20.73 5.65 -5.43
N ASN A 12 21.38 5.29 -4.32
CA ASN A 12 22.00 3.98 -4.15
C ASN A 12 20.98 2.84 -4.23
N LEU A 13 19.84 2.99 -3.56
CA LEU A 13 18.80 1.96 -3.53
C LEU A 13 18.08 1.84 -4.90
N GLN A 14 17.88 2.95 -5.60
CA GLN A 14 17.35 2.95 -6.97
C GLN A 14 18.29 2.24 -7.94
N ALA A 15 19.60 2.52 -7.86
CA ALA A 15 20.61 1.84 -8.67
C ALA A 15 20.64 0.34 -8.40
N TYR A 16 20.55 -0.07 -7.13
CA TYR A 16 20.44 -1.47 -6.72
C TYR A 16 19.19 -2.14 -7.32
N TYR A 17 18.01 -1.53 -7.21
CA TYR A 17 16.77 -2.09 -7.77
C TYR A 17 16.82 -2.20 -9.30
N LYS A 18 17.44 -1.21 -9.97
CA LYS A 18 17.66 -1.25 -11.43
C LYS A 18 18.58 -2.42 -11.82
N ALA A 19 19.67 -2.63 -11.10
CA ALA A 19 20.59 -3.74 -11.35
C ALA A 19 19.90 -5.10 -11.11
N GLU A 20 19.10 -5.24 -10.05
CA GLU A 20 18.34 -6.46 -9.78
C GLU A 20 17.34 -6.80 -10.88
N ARG A 21 16.65 -5.80 -11.44
CA ARG A 21 15.76 -6.01 -12.59
C ARG A 21 16.52 -6.49 -13.84
N GLN A 22 17.73 -5.98 -14.08
CA GLN A 22 18.56 -6.40 -15.22
C GLN A 22 19.07 -7.85 -15.08
N LYS A 23 19.26 -8.33 -13.85
CA LYS A 23 19.68 -9.73 -13.58
C LYS A 23 18.53 -10.73 -13.74
N ARG A 24 17.27 -10.30 -13.67
CA ARG A 24 16.13 -11.19 -13.85
C ARG A 24 16.05 -11.62 -15.32
N PRO A 25 16.06 -12.92 -15.64
CA PRO A 25 15.84 -13.35 -17.00
C PRO A 25 14.47 -12.84 -17.48
N ALA A 26 14.36 -12.45 -18.74
CA ALA A 26 13.14 -11.91 -19.37
C ALA A 26 11.98 -12.93 -19.50
N VAL A 27 12.01 -14.04 -18.75
CA VAL A 27 11.03 -15.12 -18.80
C VAL A 27 10.45 -15.31 -17.41
N LEU A 28 9.42 -14.53 -17.09
CA LEU A 28 8.35 -15.05 -16.23
C LEU A 28 7.39 -15.77 -17.16
N GLU A 29 7.24 -17.07 -16.91
CA GLU A 29 6.50 -18.05 -17.69
C GLU A 29 5.21 -17.52 -18.32
N LYS A 30 5.13 -17.59 -19.66
CA LYS A 30 3.84 -17.85 -20.31
C LYS A 30 3.40 -19.24 -19.84
N HIS A 31 2.55 -19.30 -18.81
CA HIS A 31 1.63 -20.43 -18.69
C HIS A 31 0.70 -20.32 -19.90
N THR A 32 1.05 -21.07 -20.94
CA THR A 32 0.17 -21.33 -22.08
C THR A 32 -1.14 -21.92 -21.57
N PRO A 33 -2.31 -21.38 -21.93
CA PRO A 33 -3.56 -22.07 -21.69
C PRO A 33 -3.61 -23.25 -22.68
N SER A 34 -3.39 -24.46 -22.19
CA SER A 34 -3.76 -25.67 -22.92
C SER A 34 -5.28 -25.74 -22.94
N ASP A 35 -5.82 -25.48 -24.11
CA ASP A 35 -7.20 -25.69 -24.50
C ASP A 35 -7.59 -27.16 -24.22
N SER A 36 -8.60 -27.38 -23.39
CA SER A 36 -9.55 -28.50 -23.54
C SER A 36 -10.65 -28.39 -22.51
N SER A 37 -11.84 -28.16 -23.03
CA SER A 37 -13.13 -28.34 -22.41
C SER A 37 -13.21 -29.70 -21.69
N GLN A 38 -13.51 -29.69 -20.39
CA GLN A 38 -14.52 -30.56 -19.76
C GLN A 38 -14.63 -30.27 -18.25
N THR A 39 -15.87 -30.01 -17.84
CA THR A 39 -16.38 -29.91 -16.48
C THR A 39 -16.10 -31.16 -15.65
N ASP A 40 -15.43 -31.02 -14.51
CA ASP A 40 -15.63 -31.95 -13.38
C ASP A 40 -15.41 -31.24 -12.03
N LEU A 41 -16.51 -31.07 -11.29
CA LEU A 41 -16.58 -30.54 -9.92
C LEU A 41 -16.30 -31.69 -8.94
N SER A 42 -15.06 -32.17 -8.85
CA SER A 42 -14.70 -33.15 -7.81
C SER A 42 -13.19 -33.33 -7.56
N ARG A 43 -12.47 -32.25 -7.17
CA ARG A 43 -11.19 -32.42 -6.45
C ARG A 43 -10.75 -31.16 -5.70
N PHE A 44 -11.13 -31.06 -4.43
CA PHE A 44 -10.42 -30.20 -3.48
C PHE A 44 -9.17 -30.95 -3.03
N GLU A 45 -8.06 -30.76 -3.73
CA GLU A 45 -6.74 -31.10 -3.21
C GLU A 45 -6.24 -29.92 -2.35
N PRO A 46 -5.85 -30.12 -1.09
CA PRO A 46 -5.33 -29.04 -0.28
C PRO A 46 -3.94 -28.69 -0.83
N ALA A 47 -3.80 -27.49 -1.40
CA ALA A 47 -2.52 -26.93 -1.79
C ALA A 47 -1.69 -26.58 -0.55
N THR A 48 -1.20 -27.60 0.17
CA THR A 48 -0.15 -27.48 1.17
C THR A 48 1.19 -27.43 0.43
N SER A 49 1.57 -26.24 -0.01
CA SER A 49 2.98 -25.92 -0.27
C SER A 49 3.20 -24.43 -0.07
N VAL A 50 3.00 -23.99 1.17
CA VAL A 50 3.58 -22.73 1.63
C VAL A 50 5.08 -22.99 1.80
N ARG A 51 5.84 -22.91 0.71
CA ARG A 51 7.28 -22.67 0.83
C ARG A 51 7.43 -21.28 1.45
N SER A 52 7.55 -21.27 2.77
CA SER A 52 8.04 -20.13 3.55
C SER A 52 9.48 -19.87 3.11
N MET A 53 9.64 -19.13 2.01
CA MET A 53 10.90 -18.47 1.72
C MET A 53 10.96 -17.23 2.61
N ALA A 54 11.39 -17.45 3.85
CA ALA A 54 11.99 -16.42 4.67
C ALA A 54 13.34 -16.02 4.06
N ASN A 55 13.32 -15.47 2.84
CA ASN A 55 14.48 -14.89 2.21
C ASN A 55 14.59 -13.45 2.69
N ARG A 56 15.81 -12.95 2.86
CA ARG A 56 16.12 -11.54 3.17
C ARG A 56 15.58 -10.54 2.13
N ASP A 57 14.72 -10.94 1.21
CA ASP A 57 14.30 -10.28 -0.03
C ASP A 57 12.86 -9.76 -0.02
N THR A 58 12.09 -9.95 1.05
CA THR A 58 10.72 -9.39 1.18
C THR A 58 10.71 -8.09 1.95
N CYS A 59 9.76 -7.19 1.65
CA CYS A 59 9.58 -5.95 2.41
C CYS A 59 9.07 -6.25 3.83
N ALA A 60 9.89 -6.01 4.87
CA ALA A 60 9.46 -6.24 6.26
C ALA A 60 8.58 -5.09 6.82
N ASP A 61 8.53 -3.97 6.12
CA ASP A 61 7.92 -2.71 6.58
C ASP A 61 6.54 -2.49 5.93
N MET A 62 5.69 -1.69 6.57
CA MET A 62 4.40 -1.27 5.98
C MET A 62 4.57 -0.41 4.73
N PHE A 63 5.80 0.08 4.52
CA PHE A 63 6.18 0.92 3.42
C PHE A 63 7.58 0.59 2.92
N GLN A 64 7.80 0.54 1.61
CA GLN A 64 9.07 0.10 1.03
C GLN A 64 10.12 1.19 1.13
N GLU A 65 11.36 0.81 1.47
CA GLU A 65 12.44 1.75 1.77
C GLU A 65 12.67 2.80 0.67
N LEU A 66 12.72 2.37 -0.59
CA LEU A 66 12.95 3.27 -1.73
C LEU A 66 11.84 4.31 -1.89
N GLU A 67 10.58 3.87 -1.81
CA GLU A 67 9.43 4.77 -1.91
C GLU A 67 9.39 5.77 -0.74
N ARG A 68 9.89 5.38 0.46
CA ARG A 68 9.99 6.31 1.59
C ARG A 68 10.90 7.49 1.29
N TYR A 69 12.12 7.21 0.82
CA TYR A 69 13.06 8.28 0.52
C TYR A 69 12.54 9.16 -0.62
N PHE A 70 11.91 8.58 -1.64
CA PHE A 70 11.31 9.41 -2.70
C PHE A 70 10.21 10.32 -2.19
N ARG A 71 9.31 9.85 -1.31
CA ARG A 71 8.25 10.70 -0.78
C ARG A 71 8.76 11.78 0.17
N ASP A 72 9.83 11.49 0.90
CA ASP A 72 10.53 12.46 1.75
C ASP A 72 11.16 13.57 0.89
N LEU A 73 11.90 13.21 -0.15
CA LEU A 73 12.53 14.17 -1.08
C LEU A 73 11.51 15.03 -1.85
N HIS A 74 10.41 14.43 -2.30
CA HIS A 74 9.38 15.14 -3.06
C HIS A 74 8.31 15.80 -2.20
N GLN A 75 8.42 15.72 -0.86
CA GLN A 75 7.43 16.25 0.10
C GLN A 75 5.99 15.79 -0.20
N ARG A 76 5.84 14.53 -0.64
CA ARG A 76 4.54 13.89 -0.91
C ARG A 76 4.08 13.07 0.28
N LEU A 77 4.25 13.62 1.49
CA LEU A 77 3.90 12.99 2.76
C LEU A 77 2.50 13.41 3.20
N SER A 78 1.78 12.50 3.86
CA SER A 78 0.56 12.84 4.56
C SER A 78 0.88 13.18 6.02
N VAL A 79 0.09 14.09 6.61
CA VAL A 79 0.12 14.40 8.06
C VAL A 79 0.07 13.12 8.93
N PHE A 80 -0.59 12.07 8.45
CA PHE A 80 -0.70 10.79 9.17
C PHE A 80 0.59 9.96 9.21
N GLU A 81 1.58 10.32 8.38
CA GLU A 81 2.86 9.62 8.21
C GLU A 81 4.06 10.48 8.66
N CYS A 82 3.82 11.72 9.10
CA CYS A 82 4.86 12.62 9.58
C CYS A 82 5.12 12.46 11.08
N LEU A 83 6.34 12.79 11.50
CA LEU A 83 6.69 12.89 12.91
C LEU A 83 5.88 14.00 13.59
N PRO A 84 5.38 13.78 14.83
CA PRO A 84 4.67 14.81 15.60
C PRO A 84 5.49 16.10 15.78
N SER A 85 6.81 15.98 15.96
CA SER A 85 7.74 17.11 16.10
C SER A 85 7.81 17.98 14.85
N SER A 86 7.63 17.38 13.67
CA SER A 86 7.64 18.08 12.39
C SER A 86 6.36 18.89 12.16
N LEU A 87 5.23 18.50 12.76
CA LEU A 87 3.96 19.24 12.71
C LEU A 87 4.00 20.53 13.55
N SER A 88 4.84 20.57 14.59
CA SER A 88 4.90 21.67 15.56
C SER A 88 6.01 22.70 15.28
N THR A 89 6.98 22.36 14.44
CA THR A 89 8.11 23.23 14.14
C THR A 89 7.76 24.06 12.91
N SER A 90 8.04 25.37 12.92
CA SER A 90 7.91 26.27 11.75
C SER A 90 8.86 25.92 10.59
N SER A 91 9.50 24.75 10.63
CA SER A 91 10.30 24.21 9.54
C SER A 91 9.42 23.93 8.34
N SER A 92 9.84 24.42 7.18
CA SER A 92 9.15 24.23 5.89
C SER A 92 9.22 22.78 5.35
N CYS A 93 9.85 21.85 6.06
CA CYS A 93 10.09 20.49 5.61
C CYS A 93 9.46 19.49 6.56
N TRP A 94 8.57 18.66 6.02
CA TRP A 94 7.92 17.56 6.72
C TRP A 94 8.87 16.36 6.80
N GLN A 95 9.12 15.85 8.01
CA GLN A 95 9.92 14.65 8.21
C GLN A 95 9.04 13.40 8.34
N VAL A 96 9.34 12.38 7.53
CA VAL A 96 8.63 11.10 7.55
C VAL A 96 8.90 10.32 8.85
N ASP A 97 7.84 9.76 9.43
CA ASP A 97 7.92 8.73 10.46
C ASP A 97 7.96 7.36 9.78
N HIS A 98 9.15 6.76 9.71
CA HIS A 98 9.37 5.49 9.02
C HIS A 98 8.54 4.32 9.59
N ILE A 99 8.11 4.39 10.86
CA ILE A 99 7.31 3.34 11.50
C ILE A 99 5.83 3.47 11.09
N ARG A 100 5.36 4.71 10.86
CA ARG A 100 3.96 5.02 10.56
C ARG A 100 3.67 5.16 9.08
N ALA A 101 4.69 5.32 8.25
CA ALA A 101 4.54 5.45 6.81
C ALA A 101 3.99 4.16 6.19
N VAL A 102 3.09 4.31 5.21
CA VAL A 102 2.42 3.18 4.54
C VAL A 102 2.52 3.35 3.01
N LYS A 103 2.66 2.23 2.29
CA LYS A 103 2.69 2.18 0.82
C LYS A 103 1.57 2.98 0.18
N GLY A 104 1.93 3.94 -0.67
CA GLY A 104 0.99 4.68 -1.49
C GLY A 104 0.49 3.81 -2.65
N TYR A 105 -0.70 4.12 -3.16
CA TYR A 105 -1.15 3.51 -4.40
C TYR A 105 -0.44 4.20 -5.57
N GLU A 106 0.20 3.39 -6.41
CA GLU A 106 0.76 3.83 -7.68
C GLU A 106 -0.11 3.26 -8.80
N ARG A 107 -0.45 4.11 -9.79
CA ARG A 107 -1.27 3.64 -10.91
C ARG A 107 -0.44 2.70 -11.78
N SER A 108 -1.01 1.55 -12.11
CA SER A 108 -0.40 0.64 -13.07
C SER A 108 -0.21 1.32 -14.42
N SER A 109 1.02 1.33 -14.92
CA SER A 109 1.32 1.71 -16.31
C SER A 109 1.63 0.47 -17.14
N ALA A 110 1.39 0.55 -18.45
CA ALA A 110 1.70 -0.57 -19.36
C ALA A 110 3.20 -0.95 -19.33
N ASP A 111 4.06 0.03 -19.03
CA ASP A 111 5.50 -0.14 -18.95
C ASP A 111 6.00 -0.46 -17.52
N GLN A 112 5.10 -0.64 -16.56
CA GLN A 112 5.52 -0.91 -15.18
C GLN A 112 6.15 -2.31 -15.11
N PRO A 113 7.42 -2.43 -14.68
CA PRO A 113 8.06 -3.72 -14.59
C PRO A 113 7.39 -4.57 -13.51
N VAL A 114 7.46 -5.89 -13.67
CA VAL A 114 7.04 -6.83 -12.63
C VAL A 114 7.74 -6.46 -11.31
N PRO A 115 6.99 -6.30 -10.20
CA PRO A 115 7.56 -5.83 -8.94
C PRO A 115 8.63 -6.80 -8.42
N LEU A 116 9.67 -6.25 -7.82
CA LEU A 116 10.64 -7.03 -7.05
C LEU A 116 9.98 -7.55 -5.74
N PRO A 117 10.42 -8.68 -5.17
CA PRO A 117 9.92 -9.20 -3.89
C PRO A 117 10.04 -8.17 -2.76
N ARG A 118 11.07 -7.32 -2.81
CA ARG A 118 11.30 -6.23 -1.84
C ARG A 118 10.36 -5.04 -2.07
N GLU A 119 9.68 -5.02 -3.21
CA GLU A 119 8.61 -4.10 -3.59
C GLU A 119 7.21 -4.70 -3.36
N LEU A 120 7.12 -5.85 -2.68
CA LEU A 120 5.86 -6.45 -2.24
C LEU A 120 5.89 -6.66 -0.73
N ARG A 121 4.81 -6.24 -0.05
CA ARG A 121 4.64 -6.55 1.38
C ARG A 121 4.15 -7.99 1.51
N PRO A 122 4.83 -8.86 2.27
CA PRO A 122 4.35 -10.21 2.51
C PRO A 122 3.07 -10.18 3.34
N THR A 123 2.32 -11.27 3.29
CA THR A 123 1.05 -11.50 4.01
C THR A 123 1.01 -10.94 5.43
N ALA A 124 2.01 -11.29 6.26
CA ALA A 124 2.05 -10.88 7.67
C ALA A 124 2.14 -9.35 7.81
N VAL A 125 2.86 -8.70 6.90
CA VAL A 125 3.01 -7.25 6.87
C VAL A 125 1.74 -6.59 6.36
N LEU A 126 1.10 -7.12 5.31
CA LEU A 126 -0.20 -6.62 4.84
C LEU A 126 -1.26 -6.65 5.94
N HIS A 127 -1.35 -7.75 6.68
CA HIS A 127 -2.26 -7.89 7.81
C HIS A 127 -1.97 -6.86 8.90
N ARG A 128 -0.69 -6.71 9.27
CA ARG A 128 -0.26 -5.69 10.26
C ARG A 128 -0.56 -4.27 9.78
N THR A 129 -0.35 -3.98 8.49
CA THR A 129 -0.69 -2.68 7.90
C THR A 129 -2.19 -2.41 7.96
N MET A 130 -3.02 -3.38 7.61
CA MET A 130 -4.47 -3.21 7.71
C MET A 130 -4.90 -2.97 9.15
N ALA A 131 -4.38 -3.74 10.11
CA ALA A 131 -4.67 -3.56 11.52
C ALA A 131 -4.26 -2.16 12.01
N TYR A 132 -3.08 -1.66 11.60
CA TYR A 132 -2.64 -0.30 11.89
C TYR A 132 -3.57 0.76 11.31
N LEU A 133 -3.94 0.66 10.02
CA LEU A 133 -4.82 1.64 9.38
C LEU A 133 -6.17 1.72 10.09
N LEU A 134 -6.77 0.59 10.43
CA LEU A 134 -8.05 0.56 11.15
C LEU A 134 -7.91 1.10 12.58
N ALA A 135 -7.02 0.51 13.38
CA ALA A 135 -6.94 0.83 14.81
C ALA A 135 -6.34 2.20 15.08
N SER A 136 -5.42 2.67 14.23
CA SER A 136 -4.67 3.90 14.47
C SER A 136 -5.12 5.07 13.63
N ILE A 137 -5.78 4.88 12.48
CA ILE A 137 -6.12 5.98 11.55
C ILE A 137 -7.64 6.11 11.33
N ALA A 138 -8.38 5.01 11.20
CA ALA A 138 -9.80 5.06 10.81
C ALA A 138 -10.65 5.92 11.77
N ASP A 139 -10.41 5.82 13.08
CA ASP A 139 -11.22 6.54 14.08
C ASP A 139 -10.63 7.92 14.46
N ARG A 140 -9.51 8.34 13.86
CA ARG A 140 -8.87 9.64 14.19
C ARG A 140 -9.77 10.84 13.92
N LEU A 141 -10.73 10.69 13.02
CA LEU A 141 -11.60 11.76 12.59
C LEU A 141 -12.53 12.25 13.70
N GLU A 142 -12.86 11.39 14.65
CA GLU A 142 -13.72 11.71 15.78
C GLU A 142 -13.06 12.73 16.73
N LEU A 143 -11.75 12.93 16.59
CA LEU A 143 -10.98 13.93 17.33
C LEU A 143 -10.89 15.28 16.60
N ASP A 144 -11.23 15.35 15.31
CA ASP A 144 -11.20 16.59 14.52
C ASP A 144 -12.55 17.29 14.51
N THR A 145 -12.74 18.23 15.44
CA THR A 145 -13.96 19.06 15.53
C THR A 145 -14.09 20.07 14.38
N SER A 146 -13.00 20.37 13.65
CA SER A 146 -12.98 21.39 12.60
C SER A 146 -13.45 20.89 11.22
N CYS A 147 -13.59 19.57 11.08
CA CYS A 147 -13.81 18.85 9.83
C CYS A 147 -12.77 19.06 8.72
N SER A 148 -11.67 19.77 8.97
CA SER A 148 -10.68 20.12 7.95
C SER A 148 -9.86 18.92 7.45
N LEU A 149 -9.74 17.86 8.27
CA LEU A 149 -8.94 16.68 7.94
C LEU A 149 -9.73 15.56 7.28
N TRP A 150 -11.05 15.71 7.09
CA TRP A 150 -11.92 14.65 6.55
C TRP A 150 -11.53 14.21 5.14
N LYS A 151 -11.31 15.17 4.24
CA LYS A 151 -10.88 14.88 2.88
C LYS A 151 -9.47 14.27 2.83
N PRO A 152 -8.42 14.89 3.43
CA PRO A 152 -7.08 14.30 3.47
C PRO A 152 -7.06 12.90 4.11
N TRP A 153 -7.85 12.68 5.17
CA TRP A 153 -7.98 11.38 5.84
C TRP A 153 -8.55 10.32 4.90
N TYR A 154 -9.65 10.63 4.22
CA TYR A 154 -10.29 9.66 3.35
C TYR A 154 -9.45 9.36 2.10
N GLU A 155 -8.88 10.39 1.47
CA GLU A 155 -7.93 10.21 0.35
C GLU A 155 -6.72 9.37 0.76
N PHE A 156 -6.20 9.60 1.97
CA PHE A 156 -5.12 8.80 2.55
C PHE A 156 -5.53 7.33 2.69
N MET A 157 -6.62 7.06 3.42
CA MET A 157 -7.11 5.70 3.65
C MET A 157 -7.45 4.98 2.35
N LEU A 158 -8.06 5.68 1.39
CA LEU A 158 -8.36 5.18 0.06
C LEU A 158 -7.09 4.76 -0.68
N ALA A 159 -6.08 5.63 -0.72
CA ALA A 159 -4.81 5.29 -1.36
C ALA A 159 -4.11 4.10 -0.69
N ARG A 160 -4.08 4.03 0.64
CA ARG A 160 -3.39 2.93 1.36
C ARG A 160 -4.12 1.59 1.23
N THR A 161 -5.45 1.59 1.31
CA THR A 161 -6.25 0.37 1.12
C THR A 161 -6.18 -0.14 -0.32
N ARG A 162 -6.11 0.73 -1.32
CA ARG A 162 -5.84 0.34 -2.72
C ARG A 162 -4.47 -0.27 -2.91
N ALA A 163 -3.42 0.31 -2.32
CA ALA A 163 -2.08 -0.27 -2.36
C ALA A 163 -2.03 -1.67 -1.72
N ILE A 164 -2.81 -1.91 -0.66
CA ILE A 164 -2.99 -3.26 -0.08
C ILE A 164 -3.68 -4.20 -1.08
N ARG A 165 -4.78 -3.77 -1.70
CA ARG A 165 -5.49 -4.57 -2.73
C ARG A 165 -4.56 -4.94 -3.89
N GLU A 166 -3.74 -4.00 -4.36
CA GLU A 166 -2.77 -4.23 -5.43
C GLU A 166 -1.73 -5.30 -5.04
N ASP A 167 -1.14 -5.19 -3.85
CA ASP A 167 -0.19 -6.18 -3.34
C ASP A 167 -0.85 -7.57 -3.21
N VAL A 168 -2.13 -7.64 -2.81
CA VAL A 168 -2.92 -8.88 -2.75
C VAL A 168 -3.14 -9.46 -4.14
N VAL A 169 -3.55 -8.65 -5.12
CA VAL A 169 -3.73 -9.11 -6.52
C VAL A 169 -2.42 -9.65 -7.10
N GLN A 170 -1.30 -8.98 -6.82
CA GLN A 170 0.03 -9.38 -7.30
C GLN A 170 0.51 -10.68 -6.65
N GLN A 171 0.22 -10.90 -5.36
CA GLN A 171 0.62 -12.12 -4.64
C GLN A 171 -0.35 -13.29 -4.81
N ARG A 172 -1.59 -13.03 -5.27
CA ARG A 172 -2.69 -14.00 -5.37
C ARG A 172 -2.83 -14.92 -4.14
N PRO A 173 -2.80 -14.38 -2.92
CA PRO A 173 -2.86 -15.22 -1.75
C PRO A 173 -4.28 -15.74 -1.53
N CYS A 174 -4.41 -16.89 -0.88
CA CYS A 174 -5.69 -17.53 -0.59
C CYS A 174 -5.85 -17.77 0.92
N GLY A 175 -7.10 -17.76 1.39
CA GLY A 175 -7.46 -18.10 2.76
C GLY A 175 -8.34 -17.06 3.47
N PRO A 176 -8.96 -17.45 4.60
CA PRO A 176 -9.96 -16.63 5.29
C PRO A 176 -9.41 -15.31 5.82
N LEU A 177 -8.12 -15.25 6.14
CA LEU A 177 -7.48 -14.02 6.60
C LEU A 177 -7.53 -12.91 5.54
N PHE A 178 -7.29 -13.25 4.27
CA PHE A 178 -7.35 -12.28 3.17
C PHE A 178 -8.76 -11.85 2.86
N VAL A 179 -9.71 -12.80 2.89
CA VAL A 179 -11.13 -12.50 2.73
C VAL A 179 -11.57 -11.50 3.80
N GLY A 180 -11.30 -11.78 5.08
CA GLY A 180 -11.64 -10.86 6.18
C GLY A 180 -10.93 -9.50 6.08
N MET A 181 -9.71 -9.44 5.54
CA MET A 181 -9.03 -8.17 5.26
C MET A 181 -9.73 -7.37 4.17
N MET A 182 -10.13 -8.01 3.07
CA MET A 182 -10.84 -7.35 1.96
C MET A 182 -12.25 -6.91 2.37
N GLU A 183 -12.95 -7.71 3.17
CA GLU A 183 -14.25 -7.34 3.76
C GLU A 183 -14.14 -6.09 4.62
N ARG A 184 -13.12 -5.99 5.49
CA ARG A 184 -12.88 -4.80 6.30
C ARG A 184 -12.55 -3.56 5.45
N ILE A 185 -11.83 -3.72 4.35
CA ILE A 185 -11.59 -2.64 3.38
C ILE A 185 -12.93 -2.16 2.79
N ALA A 186 -13.78 -3.08 2.34
CA ALA A 186 -15.08 -2.75 1.78
C ALA A 186 -15.98 -2.06 2.82
N GLN A 187 -16.04 -2.58 4.05
CA GLN A 187 -16.79 -2.01 5.15
C GLN A 187 -16.32 -0.58 5.47
N PHE A 188 -15.01 -0.35 5.48
CA PHE A 188 -14.44 0.99 5.63
C PHE A 188 -14.90 1.94 4.53
N HIS A 189 -14.83 1.54 3.25
CA HIS A 189 -15.22 2.40 2.12
C HIS A 189 -16.70 2.77 2.13
N ILE A 190 -17.56 1.80 2.43
CA ILE A 190 -19.01 2.03 2.59
C ILE A 190 -19.26 3.02 3.73
N SER A 191 -18.66 2.78 4.90
CA SER A 191 -18.84 3.62 6.08
C SER A 191 -18.27 5.02 5.90
N GLY A 192 -17.06 5.13 5.32
CA GLY A 192 -16.37 6.38 5.07
C GLY A 192 -17.11 7.26 4.08
N THR A 193 -17.58 6.68 2.96
CA THR A 193 -18.38 7.41 1.97
C THR A 193 -19.69 7.91 2.60
N ALA A 194 -20.38 7.10 3.38
CA ALA A 194 -21.60 7.51 4.09
C ALA A 194 -21.35 8.67 5.08
N ARG A 195 -20.21 8.65 5.80
CA ARG A 195 -19.80 9.73 6.71
C ARG A 195 -19.52 11.03 5.95
N LEU A 196 -18.88 10.95 4.78
CA LEU A 196 -18.51 12.11 3.95
C LEU A 196 -19.67 12.73 3.18
N MET A 197 -20.70 11.96 2.83
CA MET A 197 -21.89 12.46 2.13
C MET A 197 -22.65 13.57 2.90
N HIS A 198 -22.47 13.64 4.21
CA HIS A 198 -23.11 14.63 5.08
C HIS A 198 -22.23 15.87 5.33
N GLN A 199 -21.02 15.91 4.74
CA GLN A 199 -20.11 17.04 4.85
C GLN A 199 -20.36 18.06 3.71
N PRO A 200 -20.09 19.35 3.93
CA PRO A 200 -20.28 20.38 2.91
C PRO A 200 -19.44 20.09 1.64
N SER A 201 -20.04 20.35 0.47
CA SER A 201 -19.52 19.96 -0.86
C SER A 201 -18.13 20.49 -1.21
N ASP A 202 -17.66 21.56 -0.56
CA ASP A 202 -16.28 22.06 -0.69
C ASP A 202 -15.23 21.04 -0.21
N SER A 203 -15.64 20.10 0.65
CA SER A 203 -14.78 19.06 1.22
C SER A 203 -14.84 17.72 0.51
N PHE A 204 -15.86 17.42 -0.31
CA PHE A 204 -16.04 16.07 -0.86
C PHE A 204 -16.73 16.04 -2.22
N ASP A 205 -16.04 15.49 -3.23
CA ASP A 205 -16.62 15.21 -4.55
C ASP A 205 -17.01 13.73 -4.66
N ASN A 206 -18.31 13.47 -4.56
CA ASN A 206 -18.92 12.14 -4.68
C ASN A 206 -18.55 11.43 -5.99
N ARG A 207 -18.35 12.17 -7.09
CA ARG A 207 -18.13 11.59 -8.42
C ARG A 207 -16.75 10.93 -8.50
N ILE A 208 -15.72 11.66 -8.08
CA ILE A 208 -14.32 11.17 -8.07
C ILE A 208 -14.16 10.01 -7.09
N ASN A 209 -14.91 10.00 -5.98
CA ASN A 209 -14.83 8.91 -5.02
C ASN A 209 -15.51 7.63 -5.52
N SER A 210 -16.67 7.72 -6.17
CA SER A 210 -17.41 6.56 -6.69
C SER A 210 -16.62 5.75 -7.73
N GLU A 211 -15.93 6.44 -8.66
CA GLU A 211 -15.00 5.81 -9.61
C GLU A 211 -13.78 5.20 -8.90
N ASN A 212 -13.45 5.71 -7.71
CA ASN A 212 -12.31 5.24 -6.95
C ASN A 212 -12.60 4.10 -5.96
N SER A 213 -13.87 3.81 -5.65
CA SER A 213 -14.24 2.78 -4.68
C SER A 213 -14.30 1.36 -5.26
N ALA A 214 -14.32 1.23 -6.60
CA ALA A 214 -14.34 -0.05 -7.31
C ALA A 214 -13.00 -0.81 -7.23
#